data_AF-U2R0W4-F1
#
_entry.id   AF-U2R0W4-F1
#
_cell.length_a   1.000
_cell.length_b   1.000
_cell.length_c   1.000
_cell.angle_alpha   90.00
_cell.angle_beta   90.00
_cell.angle_gamma   90.00
#
_symmetry.space_group_name_H-M   'P 1'
#
loop_
_entity.id
_entity.type
_entity.pdbx_description
1 polymer ?
#
loop_
_entity_poly.entity_id
_entity_poly.type
_entity_poly.pdbx_seq_one_letter_code
_entity_poly.pdbx_strand_id
1 'polypeptide(L)'
;MVNIGNDWDEILKGEFEKEYYQNMRKFLVKEYKTKTIYPKPEEIFSAFKLTSYKDCKIVLLGQDPYHGPNQAHGLAFSVKEGVKLPPSLQNIYKEISSEYGYSMSKNGYLVSWAKQGVLLLNTALTVVAENANSHSKIGWEIFTDNVIEYLNEREEPLIFILWGNNARSKKRLINTEKHYILESAHPSPLSASRGFFGCGHFEKANGILKELGKKEINWKM
;
A
#
# COMPACT_ATOMS: atom_id res chain seq x y z
N MET A 1 -17.50 -12.38 10.00
CA MET A 1 -17.03 -11.00 10.25
C MET A 1 -15.57 -10.94 9.83
N VAL A 2 -15.08 -9.82 9.30
CA VAL A 2 -13.64 -9.69 9.02
C VAL A 2 -12.92 -9.68 10.36
N ASN A 3 -11.81 -10.42 10.46
CA ASN A 3 -10.94 -10.47 11.64
C ASN A 3 -9.49 -10.35 11.13
N ILE A 4 -8.84 -9.24 11.45
CA ILE A 4 -7.47 -8.93 11.08
C ILE A 4 -6.51 -9.55 12.10
N GLY A 5 -6.90 -9.61 13.37
CA GLY A 5 -6.14 -10.22 14.46
C GLY A 5 -5.20 -9.24 15.17
N ASN A 6 -5.47 -7.94 15.12
CA ASN A 6 -4.71 -6.90 15.82
C ASN A 6 -5.57 -5.66 16.11
N ASP A 7 -4.94 -4.55 16.49
CA ASP A 7 -5.60 -3.29 16.84
C ASP A 7 -6.48 -2.68 15.73
N TRP A 8 -6.28 -3.07 14.47
CA TRP A 8 -7.19 -2.68 13.38
C TRP A 8 -8.61 -3.20 13.55
N ASP A 9 -8.83 -4.31 14.26
CA ASP A 9 -10.19 -4.84 14.46
C ASP A 9 -11.07 -3.87 15.25
N GLU A 10 -10.49 -3.12 16.20
CA GLU A 10 -11.23 -2.08 16.92
C GLU A 10 -11.40 -0.82 16.07
N ILE A 11 -10.33 -0.37 15.40
CA ILE A 11 -10.35 0.83 14.54
C ILE A 11 -11.36 0.69 13.39
N LEU A 12 -11.47 -0.50 12.79
CA LEU A 12 -12.32 -0.76 11.62
C LEU A 12 -13.67 -1.39 11.96
N LYS A 13 -13.99 -1.58 13.25
CA LYS A 13 -15.19 -2.29 13.71
C LYS A 13 -16.46 -1.78 13.05
N GLY A 14 -16.70 -0.46 13.12
CA GLY A 14 -17.87 0.18 12.51
C GLY A 14 -17.77 0.29 10.99
N GLU A 15 -16.57 0.25 10.42
CA GLU A 15 -16.33 0.38 8.98
C GLU A 15 -16.99 -0.75 8.19
N PHE A 16 -16.87 -1.97 8.72
CA PHE A 16 -17.43 -3.16 8.10
C PHE A 16 -18.97 -3.21 8.19
N GLU A 17 -19.59 -2.45 9.07
CA GLU A 17 -21.05 -2.41 9.24
C GLU A 17 -21.72 -1.40 8.30
N LYS A 18 -20.97 -0.42 7.77
CA LYS A 18 -21.49 0.60 6.86
C LYS A 18 -22.11 -0.02 5.60
N GLU A 19 -23.20 0.59 5.14
CA GLU A 19 -23.99 0.08 4.00
C GLU A 19 -23.16 -0.10 2.73
N TYR A 20 -22.30 0.87 2.41
CA TYR A 20 -21.44 0.80 1.23
C TYR A 20 -20.52 -0.44 1.26
N TYR A 21 -19.98 -0.78 2.44
CA TYR A 21 -19.11 -1.93 2.61
C TYR A 21 -19.90 -3.23 2.48
N GLN A 22 -21.09 -3.31 3.07
CA GLN A 22 -21.98 -4.47 2.94
C GLN A 22 -22.37 -4.73 1.48
N ASN A 23 -22.66 -3.68 0.72
CA ASN A 23 -22.97 -3.77 -0.70
C ASN A 23 -21.74 -4.21 -1.51
N MET A 24 -20.57 -3.61 -1.27
CA MET A 24 -19.30 -4.02 -1.88
C MET A 24 -18.97 -5.49 -1.57
N ARG A 25 -19.17 -5.93 -0.33
CA ARG A 25 -18.92 -7.32 0.09
C ARG A 25 -19.84 -8.30 -0.64
N LYS A 26 -21.14 -7.99 -0.76
CA LYS A 26 -22.09 -8.81 -1.54
C LYS A 26 -21.66 -8.90 -3.01
N PHE A 27 -21.25 -7.78 -3.60
CA PHE A 27 -20.71 -7.73 -4.96
C PHE A 27 -19.47 -8.63 -5.11
N LEU A 28 -18.48 -8.49 -4.21
CA LEU A 28 -17.25 -9.29 -4.25
C LEU A 28 -17.54 -10.78 -4.10
N VAL A 29 -18.44 -11.19 -3.20
CA VAL A 29 -18.84 -12.61 -3.05
C VAL A 29 -19.40 -13.17 -4.36
N LYS A 30 -20.12 -12.37 -5.14
CA LYS A 30 -20.58 -12.78 -6.47
C LYS A 30 -19.42 -12.86 -7.47
N GLU A 31 -18.56 -11.84 -7.51
CA GLU A 31 -17.41 -11.80 -8.43
C GLU A 31 -16.44 -12.96 -8.21
N TYR A 32 -16.09 -13.28 -6.96
CA TYR A 32 -15.21 -14.42 -6.65
C TYR A 32 -15.82 -15.79 -7.04
N LYS A 33 -17.14 -15.88 -7.22
CA LYS A 33 -17.80 -17.11 -7.71
C LYS A 33 -17.82 -17.22 -9.23
N THR A 34 -17.71 -16.10 -9.95
CA THR A 34 -17.93 -16.06 -11.40
C THR A 34 -16.71 -15.65 -12.21
N LYS A 35 -15.69 -15.08 -11.56
CA LYS A 35 -14.47 -14.57 -12.19
C LYS A 35 -13.24 -14.89 -11.35
N THR A 36 -12.08 -14.84 -11.99
CA THR A 36 -10.80 -14.84 -11.29
C THR A 36 -10.52 -13.44 -10.75
N ILE A 37 -10.55 -13.30 -9.42
CA ILE A 37 -10.26 -12.05 -8.71
C ILE A 37 -8.96 -12.21 -7.91
N TYR A 38 -8.13 -11.17 -7.91
CA TYR A 38 -6.91 -11.09 -7.13
C TYR A 38 -6.99 -9.97 -6.08
N PRO A 39 -6.33 -10.12 -4.92
CA PRO A 39 -5.71 -11.35 -4.42
C PRO A 39 -6.78 -12.37 -3.98
N LYS A 40 -6.36 -13.51 -3.40
CA LYS A 40 -7.32 -14.45 -2.79
C LYS A 40 -8.07 -13.77 -1.62
N PRO A 41 -9.31 -14.18 -1.30
CA PRO A 41 -10.11 -13.55 -0.25
C PRO A 41 -9.39 -13.40 1.10
N GLU A 42 -8.65 -14.42 1.52
CA GLU A 42 -7.89 -14.45 2.77
C GLU A 42 -6.69 -13.48 2.82
N GLU A 43 -6.24 -13.02 1.65
CA GLU A 43 -5.11 -12.12 1.44
C GLU A 43 -5.54 -10.65 1.26
N ILE A 44 -6.84 -10.34 1.11
CA ILE A 44 -7.31 -8.96 0.86
C ILE A 44 -6.77 -7.96 1.90
N PHE A 45 -6.74 -8.38 3.17
CA PHE A 45 -6.32 -7.53 4.30
C PHE A 45 -4.89 -7.81 4.78
N SER A 46 -4.04 -8.45 3.98
CA SER A 46 -2.65 -8.80 4.39
C SER A 46 -1.83 -7.60 4.88
N ALA A 47 -1.98 -6.42 4.26
CA ALA A 47 -1.28 -5.20 4.70
C ALA A 47 -1.57 -4.85 6.17
N PHE A 48 -2.83 -4.93 6.57
CA PHE A 48 -3.31 -4.66 7.93
C PHE A 48 -2.87 -5.74 8.92
N LYS A 49 -2.84 -7.01 8.49
CA LYS A 49 -2.36 -8.13 9.32
C LYS A 49 -0.87 -7.99 9.64
N LEU A 50 -0.08 -7.54 8.66
CA LEU A 50 1.38 -7.43 8.78
C LEU A 50 1.84 -6.12 9.41
N THR A 51 1.02 -5.08 9.35
CA THR A 51 1.30 -3.75 9.89
C THR A 51 0.13 -3.31 10.76
N SER A 52 0.28 -3.41 12.08
CA SER A 52 -0.72 -2.94 13.05
C SER A 52 -0.93 -1.42 12.92
N TYR A 53 -2.07 -0.94 13.38
CA TYR A 53 -2.39 0.48 13.37
C TYR A 53 -1.37 1.26 14.21
N LYS A 54 -1.01 0.75 15.39
CA LYS A 54 -0.04 1.36 16.31
C LYS A 54 1.39 1.34 15.79
N ASP A 55 1.85 0.23 15.19
CA ASP A 55 3.25 0.10 14.75
C ASP A 55 3.49 0.67 13.34
N CYS A 56 2.43 1.12 12.66
CA CYS A 56 2.56 1.79 11.37
C CYS A 56 3.37 3.09 11.54
N LYS A 57 4.39 3.25 10.70
CA LYS A 57 5.29 4.41 10.60
C LYS A 57 5.18 5.11 9.25
N ILE A 58 5.05 4.30 8.20
CA ILE A 58 4.99 4.76 6.81
C ILE A 58 3.74 4.16 6.16
N VAL A 59 3.01 4.98 5.41
CA VAL A 59 1.91 4.55 4.53
C VAL A 59 2.37 4.74 3.10
N LEU A 60 2.51 3.65 2.35
CA LEU A 60 2.92 3.68 0.96
C LEU A 60 1.71 3.31 0.09
N LEU A 61 1.16 4.30 -0.62
CA LEU A 61 -0.05 4.13 -1.39
C LEU A 61 0.22 3.63 -2.81
N GLY A 62 -0.40 2.51 -3.15
CA GLY A 62 -0.55 2.00 -4.51
C GLY A 62 -1.97 2.23 -5.06
N GLN A 63 -2.17 1.91 -6.33
CA GLN A 63 -3.45 2.10 -7.01
C GLN A 63 -4.37 0.89 -6.81
N ASP A 64 -4.06 -0.22 -7.48
CA ASP A 64 -4.79 -1.48 -7.43
C ASP A 64 -3.81 -2.68 -7.36
N PRO A 65 -4.28 -3.89 -7.01
CA PRO A 65 -3.43 -5.08 -6.96
C PRO A 65 -2.94 -5.46 -8.36
N TYR A 66 -1.83 -6.19 -8.42
CA TYR A 66 -1.43 -6.83 -9.67
C TYR A 66 -2.52 -7.78 -10.19
N HIS A 67 -2.82 -7.68 -11.48
CA HIS A 67 -3.91 -8.40 -12.14
C HIS A 67 -3.45 -9.70 -12.83
N GLY A 68 -2.17 -10.07 -12.73
CA GLY A 68 -1.64 -11.33 -13.26
C GLY A 68 -1.67 -12.48 -12.25
N PRO A 69 -1.62 -13.73 -12.73
CA PRO A 69 -1.69 -14.90 -11.87
C PRO A 69 -0.54 -14.97 -10.86
N ASN A 70 -0.88 -15.32 -9.61
CA ASN A 70 0.03 -15.48 -8.48
C ASN A 70 0.85 -14.23 -8.10
N GLN A 71 0.52 -13.06 -8.63
CA GLN A 71 1.26 -11.82 -8.33
C GLN A 71 0.79 -11.20 -7.01
N ALA A 72 -0.45 -10.71 -6.95
CA ALA A 72 -0.96 -9.99 -5.80
C ALA A 72 -1.18 -10.90 -4.58
N HIS A 73 -0.85 -10.37 -3.40
CA HIS A 73 -1.04 -11.05 -2.10
C HIS A 73 -1.49 -10.08 -0.99
N GLY A 74 -2.10 -8.95 -1.38
CA GLY A 74 -2.66 -7.97 -0.45
C GLY A 74 -1.71 -6.88 0.03
N LEU A 75 -0.54 -6.74 -0.60
CA LEU A 75 0.41 -5.65 -0.37
C LEU A 75 0.63 -4.85 -1.66
N ALA A 76 0.57 -3.53 -1.59
CA ALA A 76 0.92 -2.64 -2.70
C ALA A 76 2.35 -2.92 -3.20
N PHE A 77 2.54 -2.92 -4.52
CA PHE A 77 3.80 -3.15 -5.23
C PHE A 77 4.50 -4.50 -5.01
N SER A 78 4.07 -5.32 -4.05
CA SER A 78 4.69 -6.60 -3.75
C SER A 78 4.13 -7.74 -4.59
N VAL A 79 4.99 -8.71 -4.91
CA VAL A 79 4.61 -9.99 -5.51
C VAL A 79 5.04 -11.16 -4.63
N LYS A 80 4.40 -12.32 -4.78
CA LYS A 80 4.80 -13.56 -4.08
C LYS A 80 6.22 -14.00 -4.47
N GLU A 81 6.83 -14.81 -3.62
CA GLU A 81 8.13 -15.42 -3.89
C GLU A 81 8.12 -16.23 -5.20
N GLY A 82 9.24 -16.21 -5.93
CA GLY A 82 9.38 -16.87 -7.23
C GLY A 82 8.71 -16.15 -8.41
N VAL A 83 7.93 -15.09 -8.17
CA VAL A 83 7.33 -14.28 -9.23
C VAL A 83 8.34 -13.27 -9.77
N LYS A 84 8.42 -13.14 -11.11
CA LYS A 84 9.26 -12.13 -11.76
C LYS A 84 8.86 -10.72 -11.29
N LEU A 85 9.85 -9.91 -10.92
CA LEU A 85 9.64 -8.52 -10.53
C LEU A 85 8.84 -7.76 -11.59
N PRO A 86 7.68 -7.19 -11.25
CA PRO A 86 6.94 -6.31 -12.16
C PRO A 86 7.74 -5.04 -12.48
N PRO A 87 7.48 -4.38 -13.62
CA PRO A 87 8.27 -3.21 -14.05
C PRO A 87 8.31 -2.08 -13.02
N SER A 88 7.19 -1.78 -12.35
CA SER A 88 7.15 -0.76 -11.30
C SER A 88 8.04 -1.11 -10.11
N LEU A 89 8.06 -2.38 -9.68
CA LEU A 89 8.90 -2.82 -8.57
C LEU A 89 10.39 -2.82 -8.95
N GLN A 90 10.72 -3.17 -10.19
CA GLN A 90 12.09 -3.01 -10.69
C GLN A 90 12.57 -1.56 -10.61
N ASN A 91 11.70 -0.61 -10.94
CA ASN A 91 12.03 0.81 -10.85
C ASN A 91 12.16 1.28 -9.39
N ILE A 92 11.30 0.80 -8.48
CA ILE A 92 11.46 1.02 -7.04
C ILE A 92 12.83 0.52 -6.56
N TYR A 93 13.25 -0.67 -6.98
CA TYR A 93 14.55 -1.24 -6.60
C TYR A 93 15.73 -0.47 -7.19
N LYS A 94 15.61 0.05 -8.43
CA LYS A 94 16.62 0.92 -9.02
C LYS A 94 16.79 2.22 -8.22
N GLU A 95 15.69 2.81 -7.77
CA GLU A 95 15.75 4.01 -6.93
C GLU A 95 16.43 3.71 -5.58
N ILE A 96 16.03 2.66 -4.88
CA ILE A 96 16.69 2.25 -3.62
C ILE A 96 18.18 1.99 -3.82
N SER A 97 18.54 1.31 -4.92
CA SER A 97 19.95 1.05 -5.24
C SER A 97 20.74 2.34 -5.51
N SER A 98 20.11 3.32 -6.14
CA SER A 98 20.72 4.63 -6.40
C SER A 98 20.89 5.46 -5.13
N GLU A 99 19.95 5.37 -4.18
CA GLU A 99 20.03 6.06 -2.89
C GLU A 99 21.11 5.43 -2.01
N TYR A 100 21.05 4.12 -1.77
CA TYR A 100 21.92 3.46 -0.77
C TYR A 100 23.20 2.82 -1.33
N GLY A 101 23.38 2.77 -2.66
CA GLY A 101 24.58 2.23 -3.31
C GLY A 101 24.74 0.70 -3.25
N TYR A 102 23.77 -0.05 -2.74
CA TYR A 102 23.76 -1.51 -2.77
C TYR A 102 22.82 -2.07 -3.83
N SER A 103 23.07 -3.30 -4.29
CA SER A 103 22.16 -4.00 -5.20
C SER A 103 20.96 -4.60 -4.47
N MET A 104 19.80 -4.51 -5.10
CA MET A 104 18.57 -5.16 -4.64
C MET A 104 18.50 -6.61 -5.14
N SER A 105 17.93 -7.51 -4.32
CA SER A 105 17.67 -8.87 -4.75
C SER A 105 16.61 -8.96 -5.85
N LYS A 106 16.46 -10.17 -6.41
CA LYS A 106 15.37 -10.48 -7.36
C LYS A 106 14.06 -10.85 -6.66
N ASN A 107 14.00 -10.79 -5.33
CA ASN A 107 12.81 -11.11 -4.55
C ASN A 107 11.85 -9.92 -4.51
N GLY A 108 10.59 -10.10 -4.89
CA GLY A 108 9.57 -9.06 -4.84
C GLY A 108 8.62 -9.11 -3.64
N TYR A 109 8.92 -9.97 -2.66
CA TYR A 109 8.08 -10.24 -1.50
C TYR A 109 8.38 -9.28 -0.34
N LEU A 110 7.72 -8.12 -0.33
CA LEU A 110 8.00 -6.96 0.54
C LEU A 110 7.47 -7.12 1.98
N VAL A 111 7.26 -8.35 2.45
CA VAL A 111 6.77 -8.60 3.82
C VAL A 111 7.76 -8.09 4.88
N SER A 112 9.06 -8.09 4.58
CA SER A 112 10.07 -7.52 5.47
C SER A 112 9.84 -6.03 5.73
N TRP A 113 9.35 -5.26 4.76
CA TRP A 113 9.02 -3.84 4.94
C TRP A 113 7.75 -3.68 5.78
N ALA A 114 6.71 -4.47 5.49
CA ALA A 114 5.46 -4.44 6.23
C ALA A 114 5.68 -4.69 7.73
N LYS A 115 6.45 -5.74 8.07
CA LYS A 115 6.82 -6.07 9.45
C LYS A 115 7.64 -4.99 10.18
N GLN A 116 8.21 -4.03 9.46
CA GLN A 116 8.96 -2.90 10.03
C GLN A 116 8.12 -1.64 10.26
N GLY A 117 6.83 -1.68 9.92
CA GLY A 117 5.90 -0.55 10.07
C GLY A 117 5.50 0.13 8.75
N VAL A 118 5.75 -0.49 7.58
CA VAL A 118 5.37 0.07 6.27
C VAL A 118 4.03 -0.51 5.81
N LEU A 119 2.95 0.26 5.96
CA LEU A 119 1.64 -0.13 5.46
C LEU A 119 1.59 0.03 3.94
N LEU A 120 1.73 -1.09 3.23
CA LEU A 120 1.69 -1.17 1.76
C LEU A 120 0.23 -1.28 1.27
N LEU A 121 -0.46 -0.14 1.18
CA LEU A 121 -1.91 -0.06 0.96
C LEU A 121 -2.24 0.34 -0.49
N ASN A 122 -3.04 -0.45 -1.18
CA ASN A 122 -3.65 -0.01 -2.45
C ASN A 122 -4.96 0.75 -2.17
N THR A 123 -5.32 1.71 -3.02
CA THR A 123 -6.64 2.38 -2.97
C THR A 123 -7.81 1.48 -3.42
N ALA A 124 -7.53 0.45 -4.22
CA ALA A 124 -8.43 -0.66 -4.46
C ALA A 124 -7.80 -1.96 -3.94
N LEU A 125 -8.54 -2.78 -3.19
CA LEU A 125 -7.95 -3.99 -2.57
C LEU A 125 -8.18 -5.28 -3.38
N THR A 126 -8.92 -5.20 -4.48
CA THR A 126 -9.16 -6.34 -5.38
C THR A 126 -9.11 -5.91 -6.83
N VAL A 127 -8.91 -6.84 -7.76
CA VAL A 127 -8.94 -6.61 -9.20
C VAL A 127 -9.38 -7.89 -9.93
N VAL A 128 -10.01 -7.75 -11.09
CA VAL A 128 -10.31 -8.87 -11.99
C VAL A 128 -9.03 -9.22 -12.74
N ALA A 129 -8.76 -10.52 -12.91
CA ALA A 129 -7.62 -10.98 -13.69
C ALA A 129 -7.54 -10.27 -15.05
N GLU A 130 -6.34 -9.81 -15.41
CA GLU A 130 -6.03 -9.13 -16.67
C GLU A 130 -6.79 -7.82 -16.94
N ASN A 131 -7.53 -7.30 -15.96
CA ASN A 131 -8.34 -6.09 -16.11
C ASN A 131 -8.02 -5.09 -15.00
N ALA A 132 -6.93 -4.33 -15.19
CA ALA A 132 -6.49 -3.29 -14.26
C ALA A 132 -7.62 -2.29 -13.96
N ASN A 133 -7.71 -1.84 -12.71
CA ASN A 133 -8.72 -0.91 -12.19
C ASN A 133 -10.18 -1.38 -12.25
N SER A 134 -10.45 -2.64 -12.57
CA SER A 134 -11.82 -3.16 -12.71
C SER A 134 -12.69 -2.96 -11.46
N HIS A 135 -12.08 -2.93 -10.27
CA HIS A 135 -12.75 -2.75 -8.98
C HIS A 135 -12.43 -1.40 -8.32
N SER A 136 -11.97 -0.40 -9.08
CA SER A 136 -11.63 0.92 -8.53
C SER A 136 -12.84 1.70 -7.99
N LYS A 137 -14.05 1.42 -8.48
CA LYS A 137 -15.28 2.18 -8.16
C LYS A 137 -16.38 1.37 -7.45
N ILE A 138 -16.01 0.28 -6.79
CA ILE A 138 -17.00 -0.61 -6.12
C ILE A 138 -17.19 -0.33 -4.63
N GLY A 139 -16.48 0.66 -4.09
CA GLY A 139 -16.50 1.02 -2.66
C GLY A 139 -15.14 0.94 -1.96
N TRP A 140 -14.11 0.35 -2.61
CA TRP A 140 -12.78 0.27 -1.98
C TRP A 140 -12.19 1.65 -1.71
N GLU A 141 -12.39 2.60 -2.61
CA GLU A 141 -11.91 3.97 -2.42
C GLU A 141 -12.45 4.57 -1.11
N ILE A 142 -13.74 4.39 -0.82
CA ILE A 142 -14.36 4.88 0.43
C ILE A 142 -13.70 4.20 1.63
N PHE A 143 -13.52 2.88 1.57
CA PHE A 143 -12.88 2.12 2.64
C PHE A 143 -11.45 2.60 2.91
N THR A 144 -10.64 2.74 1.85
CA THR A 144 -9.24 3.16 1.99
C THR A 144 -9.10 4.63 2.36
N ASP A 145 -10.05 5.48 1.95
CA ASP A 145 -10.08 6.89 2.37
C ASP A 145 -10.35 6.99 3.87
N ASN A 146 -11.32 6.23 4.38
CA ASN A 146 -11.57 6.15 5.82
C ASN A 146 -10.36 5.59 6.58
N VAL A 147 -9.66 4.59 6.05
CA VAL A 147 -8.39 4.10 6.64
C VAL A 147 -7.34 5.22 6.73
N ILE A 148 -7.20 6.05 5.70
CA ILE A 148 -6.28 7.19 5.71
C ILE A 148 -6.72 8.23 6.75
N GLU A 149 -8.02 8.51 6.87
CA GLU A 149 -8.58 9.41 7.88
C GLU A 149 -8.32 8.89 9.31
N TYR A 150 -8.57 7.61 9.59
CA TYR A 150 -8.25 7.01 10.89
C TYR A 150 -6.74 7.08 11.20
N LEU A 151 -5.87 6.90 10.21
CA LEU A 151 -4.42 7.07 10.39
C LEU A 151 -4.03 8.53 10.62
N ASN A 152 -4.73 9.47 9.99
CA ASN A 152 -4.54 10.90 10.14
C ASN A 152 -4.95 11.41 11.56
N GLU A 153 -5.88 10.73 12.21
CA GLU A 153 -6.29 11.04 13.58
C GLU A 153 -5.22 10.65 14.62
N ARG A 154 -4.35 9.69 14.33
CA ARG A 154 -3.31 9.21 15.27
C ARG A 154 -2.42 10.31 15.80
N GLU A 155 -2.26 10.43 17.12
CA GLU A 155 -1.36 11.44 17.71
C GLU A 155 0.07 11.36 17.17
N GLU A 156 0.60 10.15 17.01
CA GLU A 156 1.93 9.96 16.46
C GLU A 156 2.00 10.30 14.96
N PRO A 157 2.99 11.11 14.53
CA PRO A 157 3.16 11.46 13.14
C PRO A 157 3.53 10.24 12.29
N LEU A 158 3.12 10.31 11.02
CA LEU A 158 3.34 9.30 9.99
C LEU A 158 3.95 9.92 8.75
N ILE A 159 4.57 9.07 7.93
CA ILE A 159 5.10 9.44 6.63
C ILE A 159 4.20 8.82 5.56
N PHE A 160 3.57 9.65 4.74
CA PHE A 160 2.78 9.21 3.59
C PHE A 160 3.61 9.33 2.31
N ILE A 161 3.81 8.22 1.63
CA ILE A 161 4.49 8.15 0.34
C ILE A 161 3.43 8.07 -0.76
N LEU A 162 3.33 9.14 -1.56
CA LEU A 162 2.29 9.35 -2.56
C LEU A 162 2.88 9.38 -3.97
N TRP A 163 2.95 8.22 -4.62
CA TRP A 163 3.50 8.12 -5.97
C TRP A 163 2.40 8.14 -7.05
N GLY A 164 2.43 9.17 -7.91
CA GLY A 164 1.46 9.34 -8.98
C GLY A 164 0.16 10.03 -8.57
N ASN A 165 -0.66 10.39 -9.57
CA ASN A 165 -1.84 11.24 -9.37
C ASN A 165 -2.91 10.63 -8.46
N ASN A 166 -3.14 9.32 -8.56
CA ASN A 166 -4.12 8.63 -7.73
C ASN A 166 -3.75 8.73 -6.24
N ALA A 167 -2.52 8.37 -5.87
CA ALA A 167 -2.04 8.50 -4.49
C ALA A 167 -1.98 9.98 -4.04
N ARG A 168 -1.47 10.89 -4.88
CA ARG A 168 -1.41 12.34 -4.55
C ARG A 168 -2.79 12.95 -4.31
N SER A 169 -3.83 12.45 -4.97
CA SER A 169 -5.20 12.94 -4.75
C SER A 169 -5.70 12.73 -3.31
N LYS A 170 -5.11 11.77 -2.58
CA LYS A 170 -5.40 11.46 -1.18
C LYS A 170 -4.75 12.42 -0.19
N LYS A 171 -3.87 13.31 -0.65
CA LYS A 171 -3.29 14.40 0.17
C LYS A 171 -4.34 15.20 0.93
N ARG A 172 -5.52 15.42 0.32
CA ARG A 172 -6.63 16.17 0.94
C ARG A 172 -7.15 15.58 2.26
N LEU A 173 -6.86 14.29 2.51
CA LEU A 173 -7.28 13.56 3.71
C LEU A 173 -6.23 13.64 4.84
N ILE A 174 -5.08 14.26 4.57
CA ILE A 174 -3.91 14.22 5.45
C ILE A 174 -3.62 15.63 5.97
N ASN A 175 -3.56 15.76 7.29
CA ASN A 175 -3.10 16.97 7.98
C ASN A 175 -1.57 17.08 7.86
N THR A 176 -1.11 17.96 6.97
CA THR A 176 0.31 18.18 6.69
C THR A 176 1.06 18.96 7.76
N GLU A 177 0.36 19.55 8.74
CA GLU A 177 1.00 20.16 9.91
C GLU A 177 1.46 19.09 10.91
N LYS A 178 0.88 17.88 10.81
CA LYS A 178 1.11 16.76 11.72
C LYS A 178 1.85 15.60 11.06
N HIS A 179 1.52 15.27 9.81
CA HIS A 179 2.11 14.16 9.08
C HIS A 179 3.03 14.64 7.97
N TYR A 180 4.02 13.81 7.64
CA TYR A 180 4.97 14.07 6.56
C TYR A 180 4.46 13.48 5.26
N ILE A 181 4.70 14.18 4.16
CA ILE A 181 4.31 13.71 2.82
C ILE A 181 5.53 13.73 1.89
N LEU A 182 5.76 12.60 1.23
CA LEU A 182 6.76 12.43 0.17
C LEU A 182 6.04 12.10 -1.14
N GLU A 183 6.04 13.02 -2.10
CA GLU A 183 5.30 12.86 -3.36
C GLU A 183 6.22 12.85 -4.58
N SER A 184 5.93 11.97 -5.55
CA SER A 184 6.64 11.96 -6.84
C SER A 184 5.78 11.37 -7.96
N ALA A 185 6.36 11.18 -9.15
CA ALA A 185 5.72 10.44 -10.22
C ALA A 185 5.53 8.96 -9.85
N HIS A 186 4.63 8.25 -10.54
CA HIS A 186 4.45 6.82 -10.29
C HIS A 186 5.67 6.02 -10.81
N PRO A 187 6.11 4.93 -10.13
CA PRO A 187 7.25 4.11 -10.55
C PRO A 187 7.03 3.30 -11.85
N SER A 188 5.86 3.40 -12.48
CA SER A 188 5.59 2.73 -13.76
C SER A 188 6.58 3.21 -14.84
N PRO A 189 7.00 2.34 -15.78
CA PRO A 189 7.83 2.74 -16.92
C PRO A 189 7.31 3.97 -17.68
N LEU A 190 5.99 4.18 -17.70
CA LEU A 190 5.35 5.31 -18.40
C LEU A 190 5.63 6.67 -17.76
N SER A 191 6.03 6.70 -16.48
CA SER A 191 6.13 7.92 -15.69
C SER A 191 7.39 8.02 -14.83
N ALA A 192 8.15 6.94 -14.64
CA ALA A 192 9.26 6.93 -13.68
C ALA A 192 10.34 7.99 -13.98
N SER A 193 10.67 8.20 -15.25
CA SER A 193 11.61 9.24 -15.69
C SER A 193 11.10 10.67 -15.50
N ARG A 194 9.80 10.87 -15.20
CA ARG A 194 9.18 12.18 -15.00
C ARG A 194 9.23 12.65 -13.54
N GLY A 195 10.08 12.03 -12.72
CA GLY A 195 10.33 12.47 -11.34
C GLY A 195 10.25 11.38 -10.27
N PHE A 196 10.06 10.11 -10.61
CA PHE A 196 10.23 9.03 -9.62
C PHE A 196 11.71 8.76 -9.37
N PHE A 197 12.52 8.66 -10.44
CA PHE A 197 13.95 8.48 -10.30
C PHE A 197 14.62 9.76 -9.76
N GLY A 198 15.47 9.61 -8.74
CA GLY A 198 16.12 10.71 -8.02
C GLY A 198 15.22 11.41 -7.01
N CYS A 199 14.10 10.79 -6.62
CA CYS A 199 13.21 11.36 -5.61
C CYS A 199 13.82 11.32 -4.20
N GLY A 200 14.70 10.35 -3.90
CA GLY A 200 15.36 10.25 -2.61
C GLY A 200 14.42 9.86 -1.46
N HIS A 201 13.28 9.23 -1.75
CA HIS A 201 12.20 9.05 -0.77
C HIS A 201 12.56 8.07 0.34
N PHE A 202 13.37 7.05 0.08
CA PHE A 202 13.67 6.02 1.08
C PHE A 202 14.66 6.55 2.13
N GLU A 203 15.67 7.31 1.72
CA GLU A 203 16.56 8.07 2.60
C GLU A 203 15.82 9.17 3.35
N LYS A 204 15.00 9.98 2.66
CA LYS A 204 14.19 11.03 3.31
C LYS A 204 13.28 10.45 4.38
N ALA A 205 12.61 9.32 4.09
CA ALA A 205 11.75 8.65 5.07
C ALA A 205 12.54 8.21 6.31
N ASN A 206 13.72 7.61 6.13
CA ASN A 206 14.57 7.22 7.26
C ASN A 206 15.12 8.43 8.03
N GLY A 207 15.47 9.53 7.34
CA GLY A 207 15.82 10.79 7.98
C GLY A 207 14.71 11.32 8.90
N ILE A 208 13.48 11.36 8.40
CA ILE A 208 12.30 11.76 9.20
C ILE A 208 12.10 10.81 10.39
N LEU A 209 12.19 9.49 10.18
CA LEU A 209 12.05 8.52 11.29
C LEU A 209 13.09 8.77 12.37
N LYS A 210 14.34 9.04 11.99
CA LYS A 210 15.43 9.34 12.91
C LYS A 210 15.17 10.63 13.70
N GLU A 211 14.68 11.69 13.05
CA GLU A 211 14.28 12.94 13.72
C GLU A 211 13.15 12.72 14.73
N LEU A 212 12.21 11.81 14.42
CA LEU A 212 11.12 11.41 15.31
C LEU A 212 11.55 10.40 16.40
N GLY A 213 12.84 10.03 16.48
CA GLY A 213 13.33 9.01 17.42
C GLY A 213 12.79 7.60 17.13
N LYS A 214 12.25 7.35 15.94
CA LYS A 214 11.72 6.05 15.51
C LYS A 214 12.81 5.24 14.81
N LYS A 215 12.77 3.91 14.99
CA LYS A 215 13.67 3.01 14.28
C LYS A 215 13.42 3.07 12.77
N GLU A 216 14.48 3.35 12.03
CA GLU A 216 14.55 3.38 10.56
C GLU A 216 14.13 2.04 9.93
N ILE A 217 13.71 2.09 8.67
CA ILE A 217 13.38 0.92 7.85
C ILE A 217 14.64 0.43 7.15
N ASN A 218 14.93 -0.86 7.30
CA ASN A 218 15.86 -1.55 6.42
C ASN A 218 15.15 -1.88 5.10
N TRP A 219 15.44 -1.08 4.07
CA TRP A 219 14.88 -1.22 2.74
C TRP A 219 15.54 -2.33 1.89
N LYS A 220 16.67 -2.88 2.35
CA LYS A 220 17.39 -3.93 1.62
C LYS A 220 16.56 -5.20 1.52
N MET A 221 16.53 -5.79 0.32
CA MET A 221 15.81 -7.02 -0.03
C MET A 221 16.74 -8.07 -0.60
#